data_AF-A0A975N2A9-F1
#
_entry.id   AF-A0A975N2A9-F1
#
_cell.length_a   1.000
_cell.length_b   1.000
_cell.length_c   1.000
_cell.angle_alpha   90.00
_cell.angle_beta   90.00
_cell.angle_gamma   90.00
#
_symmetry.space_group_name_H-M   'P 1'
#
loop_
_entity.id
_entity.type
_entity.pdbx_description
1 polymer ?
#
loop_
_entity_poly.entity_id
_entity_poly.type
_entity_poly.pdbx_seq_one_letter_code
_entity_poly.pdbx_strand_id
1 'polypeptide(L)'
;MTSLPPVPSWTEFLDLARAPDSIPDGAGRHGDSRWAGASWDEALELAAAGWTRALPEVDVGIAALRERSGDGLRSTTLLPCWDVTGGEVDVGAYLSGVPECMVDAVPSWTSARGRVVTFLVPASCSHTVAHRTIRNRGIALAALCTAIIEAGHSVEIWSGFSARVGRERFSAVAKVIPAGEPLDVGRLLFAMAHPAMLRRLWFGVWDSSARRSAALLKRSRYGIPHPSRAEDLAEDIADPYVFPNLDRHDTRWATLDSARTWCEDLFRGLGLLN
;
A
#
# COMPACT_ATOMS: atom_id res chain seq x y z
N MET A 1 22.07 11.16 -3.93
CA MET A 1 20.83 11.05 -4.73
C MET A 1 19.69 11.55 -3.85
N THR A 2 18.91 12.52 -4.31
CA THR A 2 17.83 13.12 -3.52
C THR A 2 16.50 12.40 -3.76
N SER A 3 16.26 11.85 -4.95
CA SER A 3 15.15 10.91 -5.18
C SER A 3 15.70 9.49 -5.32
N LEU A 4 15.00 8.50 -4.75
CA LEU A 4 15.21 7.09 -5.06
C LEU A 4 14.29 6.68 -6.22
N PRO A 5 14.68 5.70 -7.06
CA PRO A 5 13.78 5.15 -8.06
C PRO A 5 12.55 4.52 -7.38
N PRO A 6 11.39 4.47 -8.06
CA PRO A 6 10.22 3.74 -7.56
C PRO A 6 10.57 2.28 -7.28
N VAL A 7 10.18 1.78 -6.11
CA VAL A 7 10.40 0.38 -5.72
C VAL A 7 9.16 -0.42 -6.14
N PRO A 8 9.28 -1.33 -7.12
CA PRO A 8 8.13 -1.94 -7.78
C PRO A 8 7.44 -3.03 -6.96
N SER A 9 8.05 -3.53 -5.89
CA SER A 9 7.49 -4.62 -5.07
C SER A 9 7.68 -4.41 -3.56
N TRP A 10 6.79 -5.02 -2.78
CA TRP A 10 6.86 -5.01 -1.32
C TRP A 10 8.12 -5.70 -0.80
N THR A 11 8.50 -6.82 -1.42
CA THR A 11 9.71 -7.57 -1.05
C THR A 11 10.96 -6.74 -1.24
N GLU A 12 11.13 -6.10 -2.40
CA GLU A 12 12.28 -5.21 -2.65
C GLU A 12 12.32 -4.04 -1.67
N PHE A 13 11.15 -3.49 -1.30
CA PHE A 13 11.08 -2.46 -0.28
C PHE A 13 11.57 -2.95 1.09
N LEU A 14 11.20 -4.17 1.49
CA LEU A 14 11.69 -4.76 2.74
C LEU A 14 13.19 -5.07 2.67
N ASP A 15 13.70 -5.50 1.53
CA ASP A 15 15.14 -5.73 1.33
C ASP A 15 15.93 -4.42 1.42
N LEU A 16 15.43 -3.34 0.82
CA LEU A 16 16.01 -2.01 0.95
C LEU A 16 15.97 -1.48 2.39
N ALA A 17 14.87 -1.72 3.11
CA ALA A 17 14.78 -1.37 4.52
C ALA A 17 15.75 -2.18 5.39
N ARG A 18 16.01 -3.45 5.01
CA ARG A 18 16.93 -4.38 5.71
C ARG A 18 18.39 -4.20 5.32
N ALA A 19 18.71 -3.45 4.27
CA ALA A 19 20.08 -3.16 3.89
C ALA A 19 20.87 -2.55 5.05
N PRO A 20 22.19 -2.80 5.17
CA PRO A 20 22.99 -2.21 6.25
C PRO A 20 22.99 -0.68 6.16
N ASP A 21 22.88 -0.02 7.31
CA ASP A 21 22.92 1.43 7.37
C ASP A 21 24.24 1.95 6.80
N SER A 22 24.17 3.00 5.99
CA SER A 22 25.34 3.70 5.44
C SER A 22 25.98 4.68 6.43
N ILE A 23 25.30 4.90 7.56
CA ILE A 23 25.61 5.82 8.65
C ILE A 23 25.54 5.10 9.99
N PRO A 24 26.25 5.56 11.04
CA PRO A 24 26.06 5.02 12.38
C PRO A 24 24.69 5.40 12.95
N ASP A 25 24.10 4.47 13.70
CA ASP A 25 22.89 4.66 14.51
C ASP A 25 21.69 5.26 13.73
N GLY A 26 21.38 4.71 12.54
CA GLY A 26 20.18 5.07 11.79
C GLY A 26 18.91 5.01 12.64
N ALA A 27 18.04 6.02 12.56
CA ALA A 27 16.85 6.07 13.42
C ALA A 27 15.83 4.99 13.08
N GLY A 28 15.85 4.43 11.85
CA GLY A 28 15.00 3.30 11.49
C GLY A 28 15.19 2.14 12.46
N ARG A 29 16.42 1.72 12.69
CA ARG A 29 16.76 0.58 13.56
C ARG A 29 16.90 0.98 15.02
N HIS A 30 17.53 2.12 15.27
CA HIS A 30 17.98 2.50 16.62
C HIS A 30 17.07 3.54 17.29
N GLY A 31 15.99 3.97 16.63
CA GLY A 31 15.03 4.91 17.19
C GLY A 31 14.19 4.33 18.34
N ASP A 32 13.59 5.23 19.13
CA ASP A 32 12.73 4.88 20.25
C ASP A 32 11.47 4.11 19.80
N SER A 33 11.26 2.92 20.37
CA SER A 33 10.15 2.02 19.99
C SER A 33 8.79 2.58 20.34
N ARG A 34 8.66 3.31 21.46
CA ARG A 34 7.37 3.91 21.85
C ARG A 34 6.96 4.99 20.87
N TRP A 35 7.89 5.83 20.43
CA TRP A 35 7.67 6.83 19.41
C TRP A 35 7.41 6.19 18.05
N ALA A 36 8.20 5.19 17.65
CA ALA A 36 7.99 4.48 16.39
C ALA A 36 6.69 3.66 16.36
N GLY A 37 6.16 3.29 17.52
CA GLY A 37 4.97 2.45 17.71
C GLY A 37 5.26 0.94 17.65
N ALA A 38 6.49 0.55 17.34
CA ALA A 38 6.99 -0.83 17.39
C ALA A 38 8.53 -0.80 17.50
N SER A 39 9.10 -1.89 18.00
CA SER A 39 10.54 -2.18 17.84
C SER A 39 10.89 -2.40 16.36
N TRP A 40 12.18 -2.49 16.05
CA TRP A 40 12.62 -2.81 14.69
C TRP A 40 12.14 -4.21 14.26
N ASP A 41 12.35 -5.21 15.12
CA ASP A 41 11.98 -6.59 14.82
C ASP A 41 10.46 -6.76 14.72
N GLU A 42 9.71 -6.15 15.64
CA GLU A 42 8.24 -6.13 15.58
C GLU A 42 7.74 -5.47 14.27
N ALA A 43 8.38 -4.39 13.82
CA ALA A 43 7.99 -3.74 12.56
C ALA A 43 8.25 -4.64 11.34
N LEU A 44 9.33 -5.43 11.35
CA LEU A 44 9.60 -6.41 10.30
C LEU A 44 8.63 -7.58 10.34
N GLU A 45 8.24 -8.06 11.52
CA GLU A 45 7.21 -9.08 11.69
C GLU A 45 5.86 -8.60 11.18
N LEU A 46 5.43 -7.40 11.58
CA LEU A 46 4.18 -6.80 11.11
C LEU A 46 4.18 -6.58 9.59
N ALA A 47 5.33 -6.25 9.01
CA ALA A 47 5.48 -6.06 7.57
C ALA A 47 5.42 -7.38 6.78
N ALA A 48 5.90 -8.49 7.38
CA ALA A 48 5.95 -9.80 6.74
C ALA A 48 4.66 -10.61 6.95
N ALA A 49 4.12 -10.62 8.17
CA ALA A 49 2.94 -11.39 8.54
C ALA A 49 1.63 -10.58 8.37
N GLY A 50 1.73 -9.28 8.13
CA GLY A 50 0.60 -8.37 8.12
C GLY A 50 0.14 -7.96 9.51
N TRP A 51 -0.45 -6.76 9.62
CA TRP A 51 -1.02 -6.27 10.86
C TRP A 51 -2.53 -6.53 10.93
N THR A 52 -2.89 -7.75 11.31
CA THR A 52 -4.28 -8.16 11.49
C THR A 52 -4.76 -7.74 12.88
N ARG A 53 -5.01 -6.45 13.07
CA ARG A 53 -5.80 -6.00 14.23
C ARG A 53 -7.25 -6.43 13.98
N ALA A 54 -7.90 -7.04 14.96
CA ALA A 54 -9.35 -7.15 14.92
C ALA A 54 -9.92 -5.73 14.80
N LEU A 55 -10.48 -5.42 13.63
CA LEU A 55 -11.16 -4.16 13.35
C LEU A 55 -12.66 -4.47 13.28
N PRO A 56 -13.33 -4.73 14.42
CA PRO A 56 -14.78 -4.95 14.43
C PRO A 56 -15.56 -3.79 13.79
N GLU A 57 -14.93 -2.63 13.66
CA GLU A 57 -15.47 -1.40 13.07
C GLU A 57 -15.41 -1.37 11.53
N VAL A 58 -14.55 -2.17 10.89
CA VAL A 58 -14.41 -2.22 9.42
C VAL A 58 -15.52 -3.06 8.78
N ASP A 59 -15.99 -4.11 9.48
CA ASP A 59 -17.08 -4.97 8.99
C ASP A 59 -18.40 -4.22 8.79
N VAL A 60 -18.71 -3.26 9.67
CA VAL A 60 -19.96 -2.48 9.61
C VAL A 60 -19.93 -1.45 8.47
N GLY A 61 -18.75 -0.93 8.12
CA GLY A 61 -18.59 0.02 7.02
C GLY A 61 -18.67 -0.63 5.64
N ILE A 62 -18.08 -1.82 5.52
CA ILE A 62 -18.10 -2.65 4.32
C ILE A 62 -19.53 -3.06 3.98
N ALA A 63 -20.30 -3.55 4.95
CA ALA A 63 -21.69 -3.98 4.72
C ALA A 63 -22.60 -2.86 4.16
N ALA A 64 -22.46 -1.64 4.67
CA ALA A 64 -23.24 -0.49 4.20
C ALA A 64 -22.83 0.02 2.81
N LEU A 65 -21.56 -0.19 2.41
CA LEU A 65 -21.08 0.12 1.06
C LEU A 65 -21.52 -0.94 0.04
N ARG A 66 -21.61 -2.22 0.46
CA ARG A 66 -22.19 -3.32 -0.35
C ARG A 66 -23.64 -3.07 -0.73
N GLU A 67 -24.47 -2.67 0.23
CA GLU A 67 -25.91 -2.46 0.03
C GLU A 67 -26.20 -1.31 -0.96
N ARG A 68 -25.27 -0.36 -1.09
CA ARG A 68 -25.40 0.84 -1.94
C ARG A 68 -24.75 0.71 -3.32
N SER A 69 -23.78 -0.18 -3.50
CA SER A 69 -23.05 -0.32 -4.76
C SER A 69 -23.76 -1.20 -5.79
N GLY A 70 -24.93 -1.76 -5.44
CA GLY A 70 -25.60 -2.78 -6.24
C GLY A 70 -24.79 -4.07 -6.27
N ASP A 71 -25.42 -5.17 -6.68
CA ASP A 71 -24.79 -6.48 -6.82
C ASP A 71 -23.82 -6.45 -8.03
N GLY A 72 -22.70 -5.76 -7.86
CA GLY A 72 -21.71 -5.43 -8.89
C GLY A 72 -20.86 -6.62 -9.28
N LEU A 73 -21.45 -7.51 -10.08
CA LEU A 73 -20.78 -8.38 -11.06
C LEU A 73 -19.52 -9.13 -10.55
N ARG A 74 -19.71 -10.05 -9.60
CA ARG A 74 -18.80 -11.21 -9.48
C ARG A 74 -18.94 -12.06 -10.73
N SER A 75 -18.07 -11.86 -11.72
CA SER A 75 -18.02 -12.74 -12.89
C SER A 75 -17.03 -13.87 -12.62
N THR A 76 -17.55 -15.08 -12.39
CA THR A 76 -16.74 -16.29 -12.42
C THR A 76 -16.22 -16.47 -13.85
N THR A 77 -14.93 -16.25 -14.06
CA THR A 77 -14.28 -16.59 -15.34
C THR A 77 -13.63 -17.95 -15.17
N LEU A 78 -13.90 -18.85 -16.11
CA LEU A 78 -13.24 -20.14 -16.18
C LEU A 78 -11.92 -19.94 -16.92
N LEU A 79 -10.80 -20.19 -16.25
CA LEU A 79 -9.48 -20.18 -16.89
C LEU A 79 -9.09 -21.62 -17.24
N PRO A 80 -8.49 -21.83 -18.43
CA PRO A 80 -7.94 -23.13 -18.78
C PRO A 80 -6.71 -23.42 -17.89
N CYS A 81 -6.71 -24.58 -17.26
CA CYS A 81 -5.58 -25.13 -16.50
C CYS A 81 -5.14 -26.42 -17.19
N TRP A 82 -3.87 -26.49 -17.57
CA TRP A 82 -3.29 -27.68 -18.20
C TRP A 82 -2.74 -28.63 -17.13
N ASP A 83 -3.09 -29.90 -17.24
CA ASP A 83 -2.66 -31.00 -16.37
C ASP A 83 -2.63 -32.31 -17.17
N VAL A 84 -2.22 -33.40 -16.53
CA VAL A 84 -2.24 -34.76 -17.12
C VAL A 84 -3.65 -35.37 -17.16
N THR A 85 -4.61 -34.77 -16.46
CA THR A 85 -6.03 -35.15 -16.43
C THR A 85 -6.92 -33.92 -16.60
N GLY A 86 -8.07 -34.04 -17.27
CA GLY A 86 -9.00 -32.93 -17.44
C GLY A 86 -10.20 -33.30 -18.33
N GLY A 87 -11.13 -32.36 -18.48
CA GLY A 87 -12.37 -32.53 -19.26
C GLY A 87 -12.22 -32.36 -20.77
N GLU A 88 -11.22 -31.61 -21.22
CA GLU A 88 -10.91 -31.38 -22.64
C GLU A 88 -9.43 -31.68 -22.95
N VAL A 89 -9.09 -31.88 -24.22
CA VAL A 89 -7.71 -32.15 -24.66
C VAL A 89 -7.20 -31.04 -25.58
N ASP A 90 -6.03 -30.50 -25.27
CA ASP A 90 -5.26 -29.66 -26.19
C ASP A 90 -4.52 -30.56 -27.18
N VAL A 91 -5.10 -30.68 -28.38
CA VAL A 91 -4.58 -31.56 -29.44
C VAL A 91 -3.17 -31.15 -29.87
N GLY A 92 -2.81 -29.86 -29.82
CA GLY A 92 -1.48 -29.39 -30.19
C GLY A 92 -0.42 -29.84 -29.18
N ALA A 93 -0.72 -29.67 -27.90
CA ALA A 93 0.15 -30.14 -26.81
C ALA A 93 0.31 -31.67 -26.83
N TYR A 94 -0.80 -32.40 -27.07
CA TYR A 94 -0.81 -33.85 -27.17
C TYR A 94 0.07 -34.36 -28.33
N LEU A 95 -0.10 -33.81 -29.53
CA LEU A 95 0.70 -34.20 -30.71
C LEU A 95 2.18 -33.83 -30.57
N SER A 96 2.50 -32.86 -29.71
CA SER A 96 3.87 -32.44 -29.39
C SER A 96 4.50 -33.26 -28.25
N GLY A 97 3.77 -34.20 -27.65
CA GLY A 97 4.26 -35.07 -26.59
C GLY A 97 4.37 -34.39 -25.22
N VAL A 98 3.66 -33.28 -24.99
CA VAL A 98 3.59 -32.61 -23.68
C VAL A 98 2.65 -33.40 -22.77
N PRO A 99 3.10 -33.88 -21.60
CA PRO A 99 2.25 -34.64 -20.67
C PRO A 99 1.02 -33.85 -20.19
N GLU A 100 1.19 -32.56 -19.90
CA GLU A 100 0.14 -31.63 -19.47
C GLU A 100 -0.69 -31.15 -20.67
N CYS A 101 -1.35 -32.08 -21.36
CA CYS A 101 -2.16 -31.82 -22.54
C CYS A 101 -3.67 -31.85 -22.28
N MET A 102 -4.11 -32.16 -21.06
CA MET A 102 -5.52 -32.13 -20.68
C MET A 102 -5.84 -30.77 -20.06
N VAL A 103 -7.01 -30.22 -20.40
CA VAL A 103 -7.46 -28.90 -19.96
C VAL A 103 -8.71 -29.03 -19.11
N ASP A 104 -8.68 -28.42 -17.93
CA ASP A 104 -9.87 -28.17 -17.11
C ASP A 104 -10.17 -26.67 -17.02
N ALA A 105 -11.46 -26.37 -16.94
CA ALA A 105 -11.98 -25.04 -16.67
C ALA A 105 -12.06 -24.82 -15.15
N VAL A 106 -11.01 -24.26 -14.56
CA VAL A 106 -11.01 -23.95 -13.12
C VAL A 106 -11.66 -22.58 -12.87
N PRO A 107 -12.60 -22.47 -11.91
CA PRO A 107 -13.14 -21.18 -11.51
C PRO A 107 -12.01 -20.27 -11.00
N SER A 108 -11.72 -19.22 -11.74
CA SER A 108 -10.85 -18.15 -11.30
C SER A 108 -11.70 -16.94 -10.96
N TRP A 109 -11.50 -16.40 -9.76
CA TRP A 109 -12.06 -15.12 -9.37
C TRP A 109 -11.28 -14.03 -10.09
N THR A 110 -11.63 -13.79 -11.34
CA THR A 110 -11.07 -12.66 -12.11
C THR A 110 -12.00 -11.47 -11.86
N SER A 111 -11.46 -10.36 -11.34
CA SER A 111 -12.24 -9.13 -11.19
C SER A 111 -12.83 -8.76 -12.55
N ALA A 112 -14.15 -8.69 -12.66
CA ALA A 112 -14.84 -8.36 -13.90
C ALA A 112 -14.44 -6.94 -14.35
N ARG A 113 -13.58 -6.81 -15.38
CA ARG A 113 -13.26 -5.58 -16.16
C ARG A 113 -13.49 -4.23 -15.44
N GLY A 114 -13.02 -4.08 -14.22
CA GLY A 114 -12.96 -2.79 -13.54
C GLY A 114 -11.69 -2.04 -13.89
N ARG A 115 -11.69 -0.71 -13.73
CA ARG A 115 -10.44 0.07 -13.81
C ARG A 115 -9.52 -0.28 -12.64
N VAL A 116 -8.23 -0.04 -12.83
CA VAL A 116 -7.27 0.02 -11.73
C VAL A 116 -7.34 1.42 -11.12
N VAL A 117 -7.66 1.50 -9.83
CA VAL A 117 -7.62 2.75 -9.06
C VAL A 117 -6.28 2.80 -8.33
N THR A 118 -5.40 3.69 -8.77
CA THR A 118 -4.06 3.83 -8.19
C THR A 118 -4.01 4.93 -7.14
N PHE A 119 -3.54 4.60 -5.95
CA PHE A 119 -3.35 5.53 -4.84
C PHE A 119 -1.88 5.70 -4.49
N LEU A 120 -1.43 6.95 -4.44
CA LEU A 120 -0.16 7.32 -3.80
C LEU A 120 -0.44 7.92 -2.41
N VAL A 121 -0.02 7.21 -1.38
CA VAL A 121 -0.31 7.56 0.01
C VAL A 121 0.97 8.01 0.71
N PRO A 122 1.09 9.29 1.12
CA PRO A 122 2.24 9.75 1.87
C PRO A 122 2.34 9.06 3.23
N ALA A 123 3.43 8.35 3.46
CA ALA A 123 3.84 7.86 4.77
C ALA A 123 4.46 9.00 5.62
N SER A 124 5.12 9.97 4.99
CA SER A 124 5.76 11.10 5.68
C SER A 124 4.73 11.98 6.38
N CYS A 125 4.89 12.12 7.71
CA CYS A 125 4.07 12.99 8.55
C CYS A 125 4.91 13.67 9.62
N SER A 126 4.40 14.76 10.20
CA SER A 126 5.10 15.45 11.30
C SER A 126 5.20 14.53 12.52
N HIS A 127 6.29 14.66 13.29
CA HIS A 127 6.44 13.96 14.57
C HIS A 127 5.34 14.32 15.58
N THR A 128 4.65 15.45 15.39
CA THR A 128 3.52 15.89 16.22
C THR A 128 2.20 15.21 15.86
N VAL A 129 2.13 14.46 14.75
CA VAL A 129 0.94 13.71 14.39
C VAL A 129 0.81 12.50 15.32
N ALA A 130 -0.34 12.40 15.98
CA ALA A 130 -0.63 11.33 16.92
C ALA A 130 -0.77 9.98 16.20
N HIS A 131 -0.37 8.89 16.86
CA HIS A 131 -0.49 7.53 16.31
C HIS A 131 -1.94 7.21 15.91
N ARG A 132 -2.92 7.68 16.69
CA ARG A 132 -4.35 7.51 16.38
C ARG A 132 -4.76 8.11 15.03
N THR A 133 -4.17 9.24 14.64
CA THR A 133 -4.49 9.94 13.39
C THR A 133 -3.98 9.14 12.19
N ILE A 134 -2.75 8.61 12.29
CA ILE A 134 -2.18 7.70 11.29
C ILE A 134 -3.06 6.46 11.17
N ARG A 135 -3.43 5.88 12.30
CA ARG A 135 -4.26 4.69 12.37
C ARG A 135 -5.63 4.88 11.73
N ASN A 136 -6.35 5.94 12.10
CA ASN A 136 -7.69 6.21 11.58
C ASN A 136 -7.67 6.42 10.06
N ARG A 137 -6.68 7.16 9.52
CA ARG A 137 -6.51 7.32 8.07
C ARG A 137 -6.30 5.97 7.38
N GLY A 138 -5.40 5.14 7.90
CA GLY A 138 -5.11 3.84 7.28
C GLY A 138 -6.28 2.85 7.35
N ILE A 139 -7.05 2.84 8.45
CA ILE A 139 -8.27 2.02 8.57
C ILE A 139 -9.33 2.47 7.56
N ALA A 140 -9.57 3.78 7.44
CA ALA A 140 -10.54 4.31 6.48
C ALA A 140 -10.12 4.02 5.04
N LEU A 141 -8.81 4.13 4.73
CA LEU A 141 -8.27 3.76 3.43
C LEU A 141 -8.42 2.25 3.15
N ALA A 142 -8.22 1.39 4.14
CA ALA A 142 -8.45 -0.04 3.97
C ALA A 142 -9.92 -0.34 3.66
N ALA A 143 -10.86 0.27 4.38
CA ALA A 143 -12.29 0.16 4.09
C ALA A 143 -12.64 0.68 2.69
N LEU A 144 -12.05 1.80 2.27
CA LEU A 144 -12.17 2.34 0.92
C LEU A 144 -11.71 1.32 -0.13
N CYS A 145 -10.51 0.76 0.03
CA CYS A 145 -9.95 -0.20 -0.91
C CYS A 145 -10.81 -1.46 -1.02
N THR A 146 -11.31 -1.97 0.11
CA THR A 146 -12.24 -3.11 0.11
C THR A 146 -13.51 -2.78 -0.67
N ALA A 147 -14.09 -1.59 -0.48
CA ALA A 147 -15.28 -1.18 -1.23
C ALA A 147 -15.00 -1.04 -2.75
N ILE A 148 -13.81 -0.58 -3.15
CA ILE A 148 -13.42 -0.49 -4.57
C ILE A 148 -13.39 -1.89 -5.19
N ILE A 149 -12.79 -2.84 -4.47
CA ILE A 149 -12.67 -4.24 -4.91
C ILE A 149 -14.04 -4.91 -4.99
N GLU A 150 -14.89 -4.69 -3.98
CA GLU A 150 -16.25 -5.21 -3.97
C GLU A 150 -17.12 -4.62 -5.08
N ALA A 151 -16.86 -3.39 -5.52
CA ALA A 151 -17.47 -2.78 -6.69
C ALA A 151 -16.93 -3.31 -8.03
N GLY A 152 -16.04 -4.32 -8.02
CA GLY A 152 -15.51 -4.98 -9.22
C GLY A 152 -14.25 -4.31 -9.79
N HIS A 153 -13.64 -3.35 -9.10
CA HIS A 153 -12.43 -2.67 -9.53
C HIS A 153 -11.17 -3.25 -8.87
N SER A 154 -10.00 -2.93 -9.43
CA SER A 154 -8.71 -3.25 -8.79
C SER A 154 -8.14 -2.02 -8.10
N VAL A 155 -7.36 -2.22 -7.04
CA VAL A 155 -6.61 -1.15 -6.39
C VAL A 155 -5.12 -1.41 -6.54
N GLU A 156 -4.36 -0.34 -6.81
CA GLU A 156 -2.92 -0.34 -6.69
C GLU A 156 -2.52 0.69 -5.64
N ILE A 157 -1.71 0.28 -4.65
CA ILE A 157 -1.34 1.13 -3.51
C ILE A 157 0.16 1.34 -3.48
N TRP A 158 0.55 2.61 -3.50
CA TRP A 158 1.92 3.06 -3.30
C TRP A 158 2.06 3.82 -1.99
N SER A 159 3.07 3.46 -1.19
CA SER A 159 3.51 4.27 -0.06
C SER A 159 4.56 5.26 -0.53
N GLY A 160 4.47 6.52 -0.11
CA GLY A 160 5.44 7.55 -0.47
C GLY A 160 6.13 8.17 0.74
N PHE A 161 7.46 8.19 0.73
CA PHE A 161 8.25 9.09 1.55
C PHE A 161 8.56 10.36 0.76
N SER A 162 8.24 11.52 1.33
CA SER A 162 8.66 12.82 0.81
C SER A 162 8.99 13.78 1.95
N ALA A 163 10.18 14.38 1.91
CA ALA A 163 10.66 15.32 2.91
C ALA A 163 11.52 16.41 2.29
N ARG A 164 11.61 17.56 2.95
CA ARG A 164 12.48 18.67 2.55
C ARG A 164 13.54 18.93 3.60
N VAL A 165 14.79 19.07 3.16
CA VAL A 165 15.93 19.53 3.97
C VAL A 165 16.56 20.73 3.28
N GLY A 166 16.37 21.93 3.85
CA GLY A 166 16.78 23.17 3.20
C GLY A 166 16.07 23.34 1.84
N ARG A 167 16.85 23.34 0.75
CA ARG A 167 16.35 23.42 -0.64
C ARG A 167 16.24 22.04 -1.32
N GLU A 168 16.75 20.98 -0.70
CA GLU A 168 16.73 19.64 -1.26
C GLU A 168 15.42 18.92 -0.88
N ARG A 169 14.79 18.28 -1.87
CA ARG A 169 13.63 17.41 -1.68
C ARG A 169 14.08 15.96 -1.76
N PHE A 170 13.73 15.19 -0.75
CA PHE A 170 13.96 13.76 -0.66
C PHE A 170 12.68 13.01 -0.96
N SER A 171 12.68 12.11 -1.94
CA SER A 171 11.50 11.35 -2.36
C SER A 171 11.82 9.90 -2.65
N ALA A 172 10.92 9.01 -2.25
CA ALA A 172 10.96 7.59 -2.56
C ALA A 172 9.53 7.04 -2.49
N VAL A 173 9.20 6.08 -3.35
CA VAL A 173 7.90 5.41 -3.34
C VAL A 173 8.09 3.90 -3.43
N ALA A 174 7.18 3.16 -2.81
CA ALA A 174 7.20 1.70 -2.82
C ALA A 174 5.79 1.15 -3.06
N LYS A 175 5.68 0.21 -3.99
CA LYS A 175 4.43 -0.50 -4.27
C LYS A 175 4.15 -1.47 -3.10
N VAL A 176 3.01 -1.26 -2.44
CA VAL A 176 2.57 -2.06 -1.29
C VAL A 176 1.61 -3.16 -1.74
N ILE A 177 0.61 -2.77 -2.53
CA ILE A 177 -0.40 -3.66 -3.11
C ILE A 177 -0.38 -3.45 -4.63
N PRO A 178 -0.02 -4.46 -5.42
CA PRO A 178 -0.11 -4.39 -6.87
C PRO A 178 -1.56 -4.59 -7.35
N ALA A 179 -1.87 -4.05 -8.52
CA ALA A 179 -3.14 -4.32 -9.17
C ALA A 179 -3.28 -5.81 -9.52
N GLY A 180 -4.48 -6.37 -9.37
CA GLY A 180 -4.81 -7.74 -9.78
C GLY A 180 -4.45 -8.83 -8.76
N GLU A 181 -3.75 -8.52 -7.67
CA GLU A 181 -3.55 -9.46 -6.56
C GLU A 181 -4.69 -9.36 -5.52
N PRO A 182 -5.01 -10.47 -4.81
CA PRO A 182 -5.90 -10.40 -3.66
C PRO A 182 -5.44 -9.37 -2.63
N LEU A 183 -6.38 -8.60 -2.08
CA LEU A 183 -6.07 -7.56 -1.12
C LEU A 183 -5.49 -8.16 0.18
N ASP A 184 -4.20 -7.98 0.38
CA ASP A 184 -3.54 -8.24 1.67
C ASP A 184 -3.87 -7.10 2.65
N VAL A 185 -4.98 -7.25 3.36
CA VAL A 185 -5.47 -6.25 4.33
C VAL A 185 -4.47 -6.04 5.47
N GLY A 186 -3.78 -7.10 5.91
CA GLY A 186 -2.78 -7.00 6.98
C GLY A 186 -1.60 -6.13 6.56
N ARG A 187 -1.07 -6.34 5.36
CA ARG A 187 -0.02 -5.50 4.77
C ARG A 187 -0.48 -4.07 4.56
N LEU A 188 -1.68 -3.88 4.02
CA LEU A 188 -2.25 -2.54 3.81
C LEU A 188 -2.39 -1.78 5.13
N LEU A 189 -2.93 -2.42 6.17
CA LEU A 189 -3.08 -1.82 7.49
C LEU A 189 -1.72 -1.48 8.10
N PHE A 190 -0.73 -2.37 8.01
CA PHE A 190 0.61 -2.03 8.49
C PHE A 190 1.17 -0.81 7.76
N ALA A 191 1.14 -0.83 6.42
CA ALA A 191 1.73 0.22 5.60
C ALA A 191 1.02 1.58 5.74
N MET A 192 -0.29 1.59 6.02
CA MET A 192 -1.08 2.83 6.01
C MET A 192 -1.53 3.31 7.39
N ALA A 193 -1.71 2.39 8.34
CA ALA A 193 -2.26 2.67 9.66
C ALA A 193 -1.20 2.58 10.78
N HIS A 194 0.00 2.06 10.53
CA HIS A 194 1.02 1.89 11.57
C HIS A 194 2.15 2.93 11.47
N PRO A 195 2.49 3.66 12.55
CA PRO A 195 3.58 4.64 12.55
C PRO A 195 4.96 4.04 12.23
N ALA A 196 5.15 2.74 12.47
CA ALA A 196 6.40 2.05 12.18
C ALA A 196 6.71 1.98 10.67
N MET A 197 5.70 2.05 9.79
CA MET A 197 5.96 2.12 8.34
C MET A 197 6.88 3.30 8.00
N LEU A 198 6.58 4.48 8.53
CA LEU A 198 7.45 5.66 8.37
C LEU A 198 8.73 5.52 9.22
N ARG A 199 8.54 5.31 10.52
CA ARG A 199 9.58 5.56 11.53
C ARG A 199 10.60 4.44 11.64
N ARG A 200 10.26 3.24 11.16
CA ARG A 200 11.17 2.09 11.04
C ARG A 200 11.57 1.89 9.60
N LEU A 201 10.62 1.53 8.73
CA LEU A 201 10.96 1.03 7.40
C LEU A 201 11.45 2.13 6.46
N TRP A 202 10.67 3.21 6.27
CA TRP A 202 11.13 4.31 5.42
C TRP A 202 12.40 4.97 5.95
N PHE A 203 12.52 5.15 7.26
CA PHE A 203 13.77 5.64 7.85
C PHE A 203 14.93 4.68 7.60
N GLY A 204 14.74 3.38 7.74
CA GLY A 204 15.75 2.35 7.42
C GLY A 204 16.19 2.38 5.96
N VAL A 205 15.25 2.55 5.02
CA VAL A 205 15.57 2.75 3.59
C VAL A 205 16.49 3.98 3.41
N TRP A 206 16.18 5.10 4.07
CA TRP A 206 16.99 6.30 3.96
C TRP A 206 18.32 6.22 4.70
N ASP A 207 18.38 5.53 5.83
CA ASP A 207 19.60 5.27 6.60
C ASP A 207 20.59 4.42 5.79
N SER A 208 20.07 3.50 4.99
CA SER A 208 20.82 2.61 4.09
C SER A 208 21.12 3.21 2.71
N SER A 209 20.55 4.37 2.40
CA SER A 209 20.79 5.07 1.13
C SER A 209 22.23 5.59 1.01
N ALA A 210 22.55 6.29 -0.09
CA ALA A 210 23.89 6.88 -0.25
C ALA A 210 24.28 7.74 0.97
N ARG A 211 25.46 7.48 1.55
CA ARG A 211 25.94 8.05 2.83
C ARG A 211 25.70 9.55 2.99
N ARG A 212 25.89 10.34 1.93
CA ARG A 212 25.61 11.79 1.96
C ARG A 212 24.14 12.10 2.25
N SER A 213 23.22 11.41 1.56
CA SER A 213 21.77 11.59 1.71
C SER A 213 21.31 11.12 3.09
N ALA A 214 21.74 9.93 3.50
CA ALA A 214 21.45 9.37 4.82
C ALA A 214 21.92 10.30 5.94
N ALA A 215 23.17 10.77 5.89
CA ALA A 215 23.73 11.67 6.89
C ALA A 215 22.99 13.02 6.94
N LEU A 216 22.59 13.56 5.78
CA LEU A 216 21.84 14.80 5.72
C LEU A 216 20.45 14.66 6.35
N LEU A 217 19.70 13.61 5.98
CA LEU A 217 18.39 13.33 6.56
C LEU A 217 18.50 13.10 8.06
N LYS A 218 19.42 12.24 8.53
CA LYS A 218 19.62 11.98 9.95
C LYS A 218 19.91 13.25 10.74
N ARG A 219 20.86 14.08 10.29
CA ARG A 219 21.21 15.35 10.94
C ARG A 219 20.01 16.32 11.00
N SER A 220 19.16 16.28 9.99
CA SER A 220 17.93 17.09 9.91
C SER A 220 16.69 16.38 10.46
N ARG A 221 16.85 15.28 11.22
CA ARG A 221 15.74 14.51 11.83
C ARG A 221 14.70 14.07 10.79
N TYR A 222 15.18 13.61 9.63
CA TYR A 222 14.42 13.18 8.45
C TYR A 222 13.61 14.30 7.77
N GLY A 223 13.96 15.55 8.05
CA GLY A 223 13.44 16.72 7.33
C GLY A 223 12.01 17.10 7.71
N ILE A 224 11.46 18.03 6.93
CA ILE A 224 10.07 18.48 7.06
C ILE A 224 9.23 17.70 6.07
N PRO A 225 8.12 17.05 6.48
CA PRO A 225 7.23 16.36 5.56
C PRO A 225 6.84 17.26 4.38
N HIS A 226 6.88 16.69 3.18
CA HIS A 226 6.55 17.40 1.96
C HIS A 226 5.53 16.58 1.15
N PRO A 227 4.67 17.21 0.35
CA PRO A 227 3.82 16.52 -0.62
C PRO A 227 4.58 15.49 -1.46
N SER A 228 4.03 14.27 -1.51
CA SER A 228 4.29 13.33 -2.60
C SER A 228 3.64 13.87 -3.87
N ARG A 229 4.14 13.46 -5.03
CA ARG A 229 3.67 13.92 -6.34
C ARG A 229 3.48 12.74 -7.26
N ALA A 230 2.59 12.88 -8.25
CA ALA A 230 2.39 11.84 -9.27
C ALA A 230 3.71 11.51 -10.01
N GLU A 231 4.55 12.53 -10.25
CA GLU A 231 5.90 12.37 -10.85
C GLU A 231 6.89 11.54 -10.01
N ASP A 232 6.56 11.19 -8.76
CA ASP A 232 7.39 10.28 -7.96
C ASP A 232 7.16 8.81 -8.33
N LEU A 233 6.05 8.51 -9.01
CA LEU A 233 5.69 7.16 -9.46
C LEU A 233 6.38 6.82 -10.79
N ALA A 234 6.25 5.56 -11.21
CA ALA A 234 6.69 5.13 -12.53
C ALA A 234 5.87 5.83 -13.63
N GLU A 235 6.51 6.12 -14.77
CA GLU A 235 5.92 6.92 -15.87
C GLU A 235 4.69 6.26 -16.53
N ASP A 236 4.54 4.96 -16.40
CA ASP A 236 3.41 4.17 -16.93
C ASP A 236 2.14 4.26 -16.07
N ILE A 237 2.22 4.86 -14.87
CA ILE A 237 1.06 5.05 -14.00
C ILE A 237 0.29 6.29 -14.42
N ALA A 238 -0.86 6.06 -15.07
CA ALA A 238 -1.79 7.10 -15.46
C ALA A 238 -2.72 7.52 -14.30
N ASP A 239 -2.88 8.83 -14.12
CA ASP A 239 -3.87 9.47 -13.22
C ASP A 239 -3.95 8.90 -11.79
N PRO A 240 -2.83 8.80 -11.04
CA PRO A 240 -2.87 8.33 -9.67
C PRO A 240 -3.53 9.39 -8.77
N TYR A 241 -4.42 8.95 -7.88
CA TYR A 241 -4.91 9.83 -6.83
C TYR A 241 -3.86 9.94 -5.72
N VAL A 242 -3.28 11.15 -5.60
CA VAL A 242 -2.25 11.45 -4.60
C VAL A 242 -2.90 12.01 -3.33
N PHE A 243 -2.77 11.28 -2.23
CA PHE A 243 -3.31 11.70 -0.94
C PHE A 243 -2.55 12.90 -0.38
N PRO A 244 -3.23 13.80 0.37
CA PRO A 244 -2.55 14.83 1.13
C PRO A 244 -1.71 14.22 2.28
N ASN A 245 -0.63 14.90 2.67
CA ASN A 245 0.09 14.55 3.89
C ASN A 245 -0.79 14.72 5.13
N LEU A 246 -0.52 13.91 6.15
CA LEU A 246 -1.11 14.13 7.47
C LEU A 246 -0.57 15.42 8.09
N ASP A 247 -1.49 16.31 8.43
CA ASP A 247 -1.24 17.46 9.30
C ASP A 247 -1.84 17.22 10.69
N ARG A 248 -1.22 17.81 11.72
CA ARG A 248 -1.67 17.65 13.12
C ARG A 248 -3.04 18.30 13.38
N HIS A 249 -3.40 19.29 12.58
CA HIS A 249 -4.65 20.03 12.68
C HIS A 249 -5.71 19.49 11.73
N ASP A 250 -5.38 18.43 10.97
CA ASP A 250 -6.31 17.80 10.06
C ASP A 250 -7.37 17.00 10.84
N THR A 251 -8.56 17.59 10.95
CA THR A 251 -9.69 16.99 11.68
C THR A 251 -10.35 15.85 10.92
N ARG A 252 -10.06 15.67 9.63
CA ARG A 252 -10.62 14.58 8.80
C ARG A 252 -10.26 13.20 9.32
N TRP A 253 -9.15 13.09 10.05
CA TRP A 253 -8.66 11.82 10.59
C TRP A 253 -8.75 11.74 12.12
N ALA A 254 -9.44 12.71 12.74
CA ALA A 254 -9.55 12.80 14.19
C ALA A 254 -10.34 11.62 14.78
N THR A 255 -11.38 11.18 14.06
CA THR A 255 -12.22 10.03 14.41
C THR A 255 -12.31 9.06 13.22
N LEU A 256 -12.77 7.83 13.46
CA LEU A 256 -13.03 6.89 12.38
C LEU A 256 -14.21 7.34 11.51
N ASP A 257 -15.26 7.92 12.11
CA ASP A 257 -16.43 8.41 11.36
C ASP A 257 -16.06 9.54 10.40
N SER A 258 -15.28 10.52 10.85
CA SER A 258 -14.81 11.62 9.98
C SER A 258 -13.93 11.10 8.84
N ALA A 259 -13.06 10.13 9.12
CA ALA A 259 -12.20 9.51 8.12
C ALA A 259 -13.03 8.72 7.09
N ARG A 260 -14.06 8.00 7.55
CA ARG A 260 -14.99 7.26 6.71
C ARG A 260 -15.80 8.18 5.81
N THR A 261 -16.42 9.23 6.36
CA THR A 261 -17.19 10.21 5.57
C THR A 261 -16.34 10.79 4.44
N TRP A 262 -15.09 11.16 4.74
CA TRP A 262 -14.17 11.67 3.73
C TRP A 262 -13.84 10.62 2.66
N CYS A 263 -13.60 9.36 3.04
CA CYS A 263 -13.37 8.26 2.11
C CYS A 263 -14.60 8.02 1.21
N GLU A 264 -15.81 8.10 1.74
CA GLU A 264 -17.04 7.99 0.95
C GLU A 264 -17.17 9.13 -0.06
N ASP A 265 -16.87 10.37 0.33
CA ASP A 265 -16.88 11.52 -0.57
C ASP A 265 -15.80 11.41 -1.66
N LEU A 266 -14.61 10.90 -1.31
CA LEU A 266 -13.57 10.57 -2.28
C LEU A 266 -14.06 9.52 -3.27
N PHE A 267 -14.68 8.44 -2.80
CA PHE A 267 -15.18 7.37 -3.66
C PHE A 267 -16.22 7.88 -4.66
N ARG A 268 -17.13 8.77 -4.22
CA ARG A 268 -18.06 9.48 -5.12
C ARG A 268 -17.33 10.39 -6.10
N GLY A 269 -16.35 11.17 -5.62
CA GLY A 269 -15.55 12.07 -6.46
C GLY A 269 -14.75 11.35 -7.55
N LEU A 270 -14.35 10.11 -7.32
CA LEU A 270 -13.71 9.25 -8.31
C LEU A 270 -14.70 8.67 -9.35
N GLY A 271 -16.01 8.87 -9.18
CA GLY A 271 -17.06 8.31 -10.03
C GLY A 271 -17.19 6.79 -9.88
N LEU A 272 -16.93 6.26 -8.69
CA LEU A 272 -17.03 4.83 -8.37
C LEU A 272 -18.38 4.46 -7.74
N LEU A 273 -19.17 5.45 -7.30
CA LEU A 273 -20.58 5.32 -6.92
C LEU A 273 -21.43 6.09 -7.92
N ASN A 274 -22.51 5.47 -8.40
CA ASN A 274 -23.61 6.17 -9.08
C ASN A 274 -24.57 6.79 -8.06
#